data_AF-A0A2U1T7T2-F1
#
_entry.id   AF-A0A2U1T7T2-F1
#
_cell.length_a   1.000
_cell.length_b   1.000
_cell.length_c   1.000
_cell.angle_alpha   90.00
_cell.angle_beta   90.00
_cell.angle_gamma   90.00
#
_symmetry.space_group_name_H-M   'P 1'
#
loop_
_entity.id
_entity.type
_entity.pdbx_description
1 polymer ?
#
loop_
_entity_poly.entity_id
_entity_poly.type
_entity_poly.pdbx_seq_one_letter_code
_entity_poly.pdbx_strand_id
1 'polypeptide(L)'
;MNTNSQPVDDADLDDDTTQPRRPMLWIVATIAVIAAVGAAFALFQQSSTPTEEAAEQPPATPENVAEEPEVGPAGGYVDTSAPVEMYIPSLDMHAGFESGPCRVKDGLIDPVTMDLACAYTSDDKPYSLPGSDAEDIVVLAGHTGAGVPGVFDDLYDGDADEHTVEIGDELLVRTVTSGDQWLSYRATDLHTPQKEVLAQSTEIWGSEPTPGRLLTISCVQPLNPFAPSLENAVVGWEYAGLVDVAA
;
A
#
# COMPACT_ATOMS: atom_id res chain seq x y z
N MET A 1 30.49 67.20 31.93
CA MET A 1 29.48 68.26 31.71
C MET A 1 28.19 67.55 31.30
N ASN A 2 27.22 67.63 32.22
CA ASN A 2 25.78 67.31 32.23
C ASN A 2 25.25 66.14 31.38
N THR A 3 24.74 65.02 31.92
CA THR A 3 23.65 64.73 32.91
C THR A 3 22.22 64.90 32.36
N ASN A 4 21.49 63.79 32.26
CA ASN A 4 20.17 63.54 32.91
C ASN A 4 19.63 62.20 32.37
N SER A 5 19.51 61.13 33.16
CA SER A 5 18.56 60.89 34.28
C SER A 5 17.11 60.71 33.82
N GLN A 6 16.70 59.43 33.84
CA GLN A 6 15.35 58.86 34.09
C GLN A 6 14.62 59.55 35.28
N PRO A 7 13.29 59.41 35.52
CA PRO A 7 12.63 58.09 35.74
C PRO A 7 11.09 57.94 35.56
N VAL A 8 10.67 56.67 35.72
CA VAL A 8 9.41 56.02 36.18
C VAL A 8 8.05 56.72 36.07
N ASP A 9 7.03 55.91 35.74
CA ASP A 9 5.78 55.86 36.52
C ASP A 9 5.19 54.43 36.50
N ASP A 10 4.98 53.92 37.71
CA ASP A 10 4.27 52.69 38.08
C ASP A 10 2.76 52.94 38.17
N ALA A 11 2.02 51.82 38.18
CA ALA A 11 0.67 51.63 38.70
C ALA A 11 -0.52 52.03 37.82
N ASP A 12 -1.29 51.03 37.41
CA ASP A 12 -2.69 50.98 37.84
C ASP A 12 -3.10 49.53 38.17
N LEU A 13 -3.45 49.37 39.44
CA LEU A 13 -4.16 48.25 40.05
C LEU A 13 -5.65 48.47 39.80
N ASP A 14 -6.28 47.62 39.01
CA ASP A 14 -7.74 47.43 39.09
C ASP A 14 -8.04 45.98 39.48
N ASP A 15 -8.32 45.86 40.77
CA ASP A 15 -9.09 44.82 41.43
C ASP A 15 -10.57 45.00 41.04
N ASP A 16 -11.12 44.09 40.23
CA ASP A 16 -12.57 43.86 40.25
C ASP A 16 -12.88 42.36 40.32
N THR A 17 -13.02 41.93 41.56
CA THR A 17 -13.82 40.81 42.01
C THR A 17 -15.16 40.71 41.29
N THR A 18 -15.39 39.63 40.52
CA THR A 18 -16.68 38.90 40.56
C THR A 18 -16.63 37.61 39.74
N GLN A 19 -16.27 36.50 40.40
CA GLN A 19 -16.75 35.18 39.98
C GLN A 19 -18.23 35.04 40.37
N PRO A 20 -19.17 34.82 39.43
CA PRO A 20 -20.50 34.36 39.79
C PRO A 20 -20.45 32.88 40.14
N ARG A 21 -20.70 32.64 41.43
CA ARG A 21 -21.02 31.35 42.04
C ARG A 21 -22.13 30.63 41.26
N ARG A 22 -21.89 29.35 40.95
CA ARG A 22 -22.89 28.39 40.46
C ARG A 22 -24.07 28.25 41.44
N PRO A 23 -25.32 28.21 40.96
CA PRO A 23 -26.37 27.46 41.63
C PRO A 23 -26.62 26.12 40.91
N MET A 24 -26.05 25.08 41.52
CA MET A 24 -26.56 23.71 41.67
C MET A 24 -28.08 23.58 41.46
N LEU A 25 -28.55 23.17 40.26
CA LEU A 25 -29.98 22.86 40.03
C LEU A 25 -30.30 22.06 38.75
N TRP A 26 -29.40 21.17 38.28
CA TRP A 26 -29.70 20.25 37.18
C TRP A 26 -29.64 18.76 37.55
N ILE A 27 -29.34 18.42 38.81
CA ILE A 27 -29.32 17.03 39.31
C ILE A 27 -30.66 16.69 39.98
N VAL A 28 -31.77 16.76 39.25
CA VAL A 28 -33.07 16.19 39.69
C VAL A 28 -33.87 15.59 38.53
N ALA A 29 -33.54 15.86 37.26
CA ALA A 29 -34.35 15.43 36.12
C ALA A 29 -33.99 14.04 35.52
N THR A 30 -32.93 13.36 35.98
CA THR A 30 -32.49 12.07 35.41
C THR A 30 -32.99 10.82 36.14
N ILE A 31 -33.61 10.96 37.32
CA ILE A 31 -34.09 9.82 38.13
C ILE A 31 -35.50 9.35 37.72
N ALA A 32 -36.26 10.16 36.97
CA ALA A 32 -37.65 9.83 36.57
C ALA A 32 -37.77 8.91 35.34
N VAL A 33 -36.71 8.72 34.54
CA VAL A 33 -36.75 7.86 33.33
C VAL A 33 -36.44 6.39 33.66
N ILE A 34 -35.69 6.12 34.73
CA ILE A 34 -35.30 4.75 35.14
C ILE A 34 -36.49 3.98 35.76
N ALA A 35 -37.47 4.68 36.35
CA ALA A 35 -38.64 4.06 36.97
C ALA A 35 -39.71 3.57 35.97
N ALA A 36 -39.70 4.03 34.72
CA ALA A 36 -40.68 3.63 33.70
C ALA A 36 -40.27 2.36 32.92
N VAL A 37 -38.99 2.00 32.90
CA VAL A 37 -38.49 0.80 32.19
C VAL A 37 -38.59 -0.46 33.07
N GLY A 38 -38.52 -0.31 34.41
CA GLY A 38 -38.61 -1.43 35.35
C GLY A 38 -40.01 -2.08 35.46
N ALA A 39 -41.08 -1.38 35.11
CA ALA A 39 -42.45 -1.89 35.21
C ALA A 39 -42.87 -2.77 34.01
N ALA A 40 -42.16 -2.71 32.89
CA ALA A 40 -42.43 -3.57 31.72
C ALA A 40 -41.81 -4.97 31.84
N PHE A 41 -40.79 -5.15 32.69
CA PHE A 41 -40.08 -6.42 32.87
C PHE A 41 -40.82 -7.42 33.77
N ALA A 42 -41.77 -6.94 34.60
CA ALA A 42 -42.46 -7.77 35.59
C ALA A 42 -43.73 -8.49 35.09
N LEU A 43 -44.22 -8.19 33.87
CA LEU A 43 -45.44 -8.79 33.32
C LEU A 43 -45.21 -9.88 32.27
N PHE A 44 -43.96 -10.17 31.91
CA PHE A 44 -43.61 -11.21 30.91
C PHE A 44 -42.99 -12.48 31.51
N GLN A 45 -42.97 -12.61 32.85
CA GLN A 45 -42.34 -13.72 33.59
C GLN A 45 -43.30 -14.88 33.93
N GLN A 46 -44.41 -15.08 33.20
CA GLN A 46 -45.48 -16.02 33.61
C GLN A 46 -45.89 -17.10 32.59
N SER A 47 -45.02 -17.49 31.66
CA SER A 47 -45.29 -18.67 30.83
C SER A 47 -44.05 -19.55 30.70
N SER A 48 -43.72 -20.24 31.79
CA SER A 48 -42.82 -21.40 31.76
C SER A 48 -43.64 -22.67 31.90
N THR A 49 -43.71 -23.47 30.84
CA THR A 49 -43.87 -24.92 30.94
C THR A 49 -42.63 -25.55 30.30
N PRO A 50 -41.98 -26.51 30.96
CA PRO A 50 -40.72 -27.07 30.52
C PRO A 50 -40.96 -28.22 29.53
N THR A 51 -40.31 -28.16 28.37
CA THR A 51 -40.17 -29.32 27.47
C THR A 51 -38.69 -29.52 27.18
N GLU A 52 -38.27 -30.68 27.65
CA GLU A 52 -37.05 -31.44 27.44
C GLU A 52 -36.57 -31.50 25.97
N GLU A 53 -35.27 -31.25 25.82
CA GLU A 53 -34.32 -31.84 24.87
C GLU A 53 -34.65 -31.79 23.36
N ALA A 54 -34.14 -30.77 22.67
CA ALA A 54 -33.81 -30.85 21.24
C ALA A 54 -32.54 -30.03 20.97
N ALA A 55 -31.56 -30.68 20.35
CA ALA A 55 -30.20 -30.23 20.17
C ALA A 55 -30.08 -28.87 19.45
N GLU A 56 -29.16 -28.05 19.98
CA GLU A 56 -28.75 -26.77 19.44
C GLU A 56 -27.90 -26.97 18.18
N GLN A 57 -28.45 -26.67 17.01
CA GLN A 57 -27.67 -26.39 15.80
C GLN A 57 -27.23 -24.92 15.85
N PRO A 58 -25.92 -24.61 15.81
CA PRO A 58 -25.47 -23.23 15.72
C PRO A 58 -25.97 -22.57 14.41
N PRO A 59 -26.29 -21.26 14.44
CA PRO A 59 -26.68 -20.54 13.23
C PRO A 59 -25.49 -20.47 12.26
N ALA A 60 -25.73 -20.83 11.00
CA ALA A 60 -24.79 -20.60 9.92
C ALA A 60 -24.70 -19.08 9.67
N THR A 61 -23.60 -18.49 10.12
CA THR A 61 -23.14 -17.18 9.66
C THR A 61 -22.77 -17.31 8.18
N PRO A 62 -23.29 -16.47 7.27
CA PRO A 62 -22.74 -16.41 5.92
C PRO A 62 -21.39 -15.68 6.02
N GLU A 63 -20.33 -16.44 6.22
CA GLU A 63 -18.96 -15.98 5.95
C GLU A 63 -18.85 -15.80 4.43
N ASN A 64 -19.13 -14.59 3.95
CA ASN A 64 -18.54 -14.17 2.69
C ASN A 64 -17.12 -13.71 3.01
N VAL A 65 -16.25 -14.69 3.25
CA VAL A 65 -14.81 -14.48 3.13
C VAL A 65 -14.58 -14.35 1.64
N ALA A 66 -14.11 -13.18 1.20
CA ALA A 66 -13.53 -13.07 -0.12
C ALA A 66 -12.34 -14.04 -0.12
N GLU A 67 -12.49 -15.14 -0.85
CA GLU A 67 -11.48 -16.19 -0.96
C GLU A 67 -10.31 -15.58 -1.73
N GLU A 68 -9.16 -15.45 -1.06
CA GLU A 68 -7.91 -15.08 -1.72
C GLU A 68 -7.64 -16.13 -2.80
N PRO A 69 -7.37 -15.73 -4.06
CA PRO A 69 -7.39 -16.66 -5.15
C PRO A 69 -6.28 -17.70 -5.00
N GLU A 70 -6.64 -19.00 -5.05
CA GLU A 70 -5.66 -20.07 -4.93
C GLU A 70 -4.74 -20.11 -6.16
N VAL A 71 -3.43 -20.02 -5.92
CA VAL A 71 -2.37 -20.04 -6.94
C VAL A 71 -1.82 -21.47 -7.06
N GLY A 72 -2.07 -22.15 -8.18
CA GLY A 72 -1.59 -23.51 -8.45
C GLY A 72 -0.55 -23.56 -9.57
N PRO A 73 0.45 -24.47 -9.56
CA PRO A 73 1.45 -24.57 -10.62
C PRO A 73 0.80 -24.99 -11.95
N ALA A 74 0.94 -24.13 -12.96
CA ALA A 74 0.55 -24.42 -14.33
C ALA A 74 1.74 -25.00 -15.11
N GLY A 75 1.51 -26.06 -15.88
CA GLY A 75 2.48 -26.53 -16.86
C GLY A 75 2.42 -25.66 -18.11
N GLY A 76 3.58 -25.36 -18.73
CA GLY A 76 3.58 -24.64 -19.99
C GLY A 76 4.87 -23.88 -20.27
N TYR A 77 4.81 -23.07 -21.32
CA TYR A 77 5.84 -22.13 -21.73
C TYR A 77 5.16 -20.91 -22.34
N VAL A 78 5.63 -19.72 -21.96
CA VAL A 78 5.13 -18.43 -22.43
C VAL A 78 6.27 -17.70 -23.11
N ASP A 79 6.15 -17.44 -24.42
CA ASP A 79 7.07 -16.58 -25.16
C ASP A 79 7.12 -15.19 -24.51
N THR A 80 8.28 -14.52 -24.52
CA THR A 80 8.41 -13.16 -23.99
C THR A 80 7.47 -12.20 -24.73
N SER A 81 6.67 -11.41 -24.00
CA SER A 81 5.83 -10.38 -24.61
C SER A 81 5.47 -9.26 -23.64
N ALA A 82 4.82 -8.21 -24.14
CA ALA A 82 4.46 -7.05 -23.33
C ALA A 82 3.57 -7.48 -22.15
N PRO A 83 3.85 -7.00 -20.92
CA PRO A 83 2.96 -7.22 -19.80
C PRO A 83 1.64 -6.48 -20.03
N VAL A 84 0.56 -7.03 -19.50
CA VAL A 84 -0.78 -6.43 -19.55
C VAL A 84 -1.36 -6.19 -18.17
N GLU A 85 -0.92 -6.97 -17.18
CA GLU A 85 -1.39 -6.89 -15.80
C GLU A 85 -0.34 -7.49 -14.84
N MET A 86 -0.28 -6.95 -13.63
CA MET A 86 0.45 -7.56 -12.52
C MET A 86 -0.37 -7.51 -11.23
N TYR A 87 -0.07 -8.44 -10.33
CA TYR A 87 -0.70 -8.57 -9.02
C TYR A 87 0.33 -8.99 -7.97
N ILE A 88 0.33 -8.33 -6.82
CA ILE A 88 1.10 -8.71 -5.63
C ILE A 88 0.10 -9.06 -4.52
N PRO A 89 -0.15 -10.35 -4.24
CA PRO A 89 -1.19 -10.76 -3.30
C PRO A 89 -1.00 -10.23 -1.87
N SER A 90 0.23 -10.21 -1.35
CA SER A 90 0.52 -9.73 0.01
C SER A 90 0.14 -8.27 0.24
N LEU A 91 0.01 -7.49 -0.84
CA LEU A 91 -0.33 -6.07 -0.83
C LEU A 91 -1.74 -5.78 -1.38
N ASP A 92 -2.45 -6.78 -1.90
CA ASP A 92 -3.67 -6.60 -2.73
C ASP A 92 -3.46 -5.59 -3.88
N MET A 93 -2.23 -5.51 -4.41
CA MET A 93 -1.83 -4.47 -5.35
C MET A 93 -1.97 -4.97 -6.80
N HIS A 94 -2.88 -4.35 -7.56
CA HIS A 94 -3.05 -4.60 -8.99
C HIS A 94 -2.51 -3.44 -9.82
N ALA A 95 -1.88 -3.74 -10.95
CA ALA A 95 -1.47 -2.72 -11.92
C ALA A 95 -1.70 -3.18 -13.36
N GLY A 96 -2.28 -2.29 -14.16
CA GLY A 96 -2.28 -2.40 -15.62
C GLY A 96 -1.00 -1.81 -16.22
N PHE A 97 -0.80 -2.01 -17.52
CA PHE A 97 0.39 -1.54 -18.22
C PHE A 97 0.09 -0.57 -19.37
N GLU A 98 0.99 0.39 -19.54
CA GLU A 98 1.09 1.21 -20.74
C GLU A 98 1.36 0.32 -21.96
N SER A 99 0.77 0.67 -23.11
CA SER A 99 0.85 -0.15 -24.32
C SER A 99 2.25 -0.19 -24.98
N GLY A 100 3.20 0.60 -24.50
CA GLY A 100 4.53 0.77 -25.07
C GLY A 100 5.62 0.70 -23.98
N PRO A 101 6.90 0.77 -24.39
CA PRO A 101 7.98 0.78 -23.42
C PRO A 101 7.91 2.03 -22.55
N CYS A 102 8.46 1.93 -21.34
CA CYS A 102 8.58 3.07 -20.45
C CYS A 102 9.22 4.27 -21.16
N ARG A 103 8.60 5.44 -21.01
CA ARG A 103 9.21 6.69 -21.45
C ARG A 103 10.47 6.95 -20.62
N VAL A 104 11.52 7.39 -21.32
CA VAL A 104 12.75 7.90 -20.70
C VAL A 104 12.82 9.40 -20.92
N LYS A 105 13.05 10.15 -19.84
CA LYS A 105 13.21 11.61 -19.87
C LYS A 105 14.44 12.00 -19.07
N ASP A 106 15.34 12.76 -19.69
CA ASP A 106 16.61 13.19 -19.09
C ASP A 106 17.47 12.02 -18.56
N GLY A 107 17.37 10.86 -19.22
CA GLY A 107 18.09 9.64 -18.84
C GLY A 107 17.47 8.84 -17.69
N LEU A 108 16.29 9.25 -17.21
CA LEU A 108 15.55 8.59 -16.14
C LEU A 108 14.27 7.95 -16.68
N ILE A 109 13.86 6.84 -16.07
CA ILE A 109 12.56 6.22 -16.33
C ILE A 109 11.47 7.17 -15.81
N ASP A 110 10.53 7.54 -16.66
CA ASP A 110 9.47 8.52 -16.38
C ASP A 110 8.18 8.04 -17.05
N PRO A 111 7.44 7.10 -16.41
CA PRO A 111 6.18 6.57 -16.94
C PRO A 111 5.22 7.71 -17.36
N VAL A 112 4.39 7.46 -18.37
CA VAL A 112 3.52 8.51 -18.93
C VAL A 112 2.34 8.81 -18.01
N THR A 113 1.80 7.78 -17.38
CA THR A 113 0.56 7.80 -16.60
C THR A 113 0.79 7.44 -15.15
N MET A 114 0.01 8.04 -14.23
CA MET A 114 0.17 7.79 -12.79
C MET A 114 -0.36 6.41 -12.38
N ASP A 115 -1.35 5.89 -13.09
CA ASP A 115 -2.17 4.72 -12.74
C ASP A 115 -1.81 3.45 -13.51
N LEU A 116 -0.86 3.51 -14.45
CA LEU A 116 -0.34 2.33 -15.14
C LEU A 116 1.17 2.20 -14.93
N ALA A 117 1.61 0.96 -14.84
CA ALA A 117 3.03 0.60 -14.92
C ALA A 117 3.48 0.56 -16.38
N CYS A 118 4.78 0.46 -16.61
CA CYS A 118 5.35 0.25 -17.94
C CYS A 118 6.49 -0.77 -17.86
N ALA A 119 6.73 -1.48 -18.96
CA ALA A 119 7.93 -2.29 -19.10
C ALA A 119 9.05 -1.46 -19.71
N TYR A 120 10.23 -1.43 -19.08
CA TYR A 120 11.38 -0.72 -19.61
C TYR A 120 12.24 -1.64 -20.47
N THR A 121 12.22 -1.37 -21.77
CA THR A 121 13.16 -1.91 -22.75
C THR A 121 13.84 -0.74 -23.46
N SER A 122 15.08 -0.93 -23.92
CA SER A 122 15.83 0.10 -24.62
C SER A 122 16.81 -0.52 -25.61
N ASP A 123 17.07 0.13 -26.74
CA ASP A 123 17.97 -0.39 -27.78
C ASP A 123 19.43 -0.56 -27.28
N ASP A 124 19.82 0.21 -26.26
CA ASP A 124 21.16 0.22 -25.67
C ASP A 124 21.28 -0.66 -24.41
N LYS A 125 20.20 -1.32 -23.98
CA LYS A 125 20.17 -2.19 -22.81
C LYS A 125 19.62 -3.56 -23.19
N PRO A 126 20.25 -4.66 -22.75
CA PRO A 126 19.80 -6.01 -23.09
C PRO A 126 18.52 -6.47 -22.36
N TYR A 127 17.73 -5.55 -21.81
CA TYR A 127 16.57 -5.87 -20.95
C TYR A 127 15.46 -6.55 -21.74
N SER A 128 14.89 -7.59 -21.14
CA SER A 128 13.89 -8.45 -21.77
C SER A 128 12.47 -8.08 -21.38
N LEU A 129 11.52 -8.53 -22.19
CA LEU A 129 10.11 -8.58 -21.81
C LEU A 129 9.84 -9.85 -20.98
N PRO A 130 8.81 -9.86 -20.12
CA PRO A 130 8.46 -11.02 -19.31
C PRO A 130 8.05 -12.22 -20.15
N GLY A 131 8.55 -13.41 -19.77
CA GLY A 131 8.29 -14.70 -20.40
C GLY A 131 9.01 -15.82 -19.65
N SER A 132 8.74 -17.08 -20.01
CA SER A 132 9.30 -18.25 -19.32
C SER A 132 10.82 -18.42 -19.51
N ASP A 133 11.41 -17.78 -20.51
CA ASP A 133 12.83 -17.83 -20.86
C ASP A 133 13.38 -16.46 -21.26
N ALA A 134 12.90 -15.39 -20.59
CA ALA A 134 13.47 -14.06 -20.74
C ALA A 134 15.00 -14.10 -20.66
N GLU A 135 15.67 -13.62 -21.71
CA GLU A 135 17.12 -13.79 -21.91
C GLU A 135 17.95 -12.93 -20.95
N ASP A 136 17.33 -11.93 -20.34
CA ASP A 136 17.93 -11.03 -19.38
C ASP A 136 16.84 -10.47 -18.43
N ILE A 137 17.25 -9.55 -17.58
CA ILE A 137 16.41 -8.89 -16.59
C ILE A 137 15.21 -8.19 -17.24
N VAL A 138 14.05 -8.38 -16.61
CA VAL A 138 12.81 -7.66 -16.92
C VAL A 138 12.70 -6.48 -15.99
N VAL A 139 12.28 -5.32 -16.50
CA VAL A 139 12.18 -4.10 -15.69
C VAL A 139 10.79 -3.53 -15.80
N LEU A 140 10.08 -3.46 -14.68
CA LEU A 140 8.75 -2.85 -14.58
C LEU A 140 8.87 -1.58 -13.74
N ALA A 141 8.33 -0.47 -14.23
CA ALA A 141 8.38 0.80 -13.52
C ALA A 141 7.00 1.43 -13.41
N GLY A 142 6.77 2.17 -12.33
CA GLY A 142 5.50 2.82 -12.05
C GLY A 142 5.71 4.05 -11.17
N HIS A 143 4.75 4.97 -11.21
CA HIS A 143 4.79 6.15 -10.36
C HIS A 143 4.36 5.82 -8.93
N THR A 144 4.98 6.54 -8.01
CA THR A 144 4.50 6.74 -6.63
C THR A 144 4.08 8.19 -6.54
N GLY A 145 2.96 8.53 -5.91
CA GLY A 145 2.43 9.87 -5.91
C GLY A 145 2.47 10.56 -4.54
N ALA A 146 2.82 11.86 -4.57
CA ALA A 146 2.66 12.75 -3.42
C ALA A 146 1.34 13.52 -3.55
N GLY A 147 0.27 13.02 -2.93
CA GLY A 147 -1.05 13.65 -2.92
C GLY A 147 -1.95 13.33 -4.13
N VAL A 148 -1.48 12.48 -5.05
CA VAL A 148 -2.29 11.79 -6.06
C VAL A 148 -1.91 10.32 -6.02
N PRO A 149 -2.84 9.36 -6.22
CA PRO A 149 -2.47 7.95 -6.23
C PRO A 149 -1.51 7.62 -7.38
N GLY A 150 -0.44 6.91 -7.07
CA GLY A 150 0.47 6.26 -8.00
C GLY A 150 0.25 4.75 -8.03
N VAL A 151 0.47 4.14 -9.19
CA VAL A 151 0.29 2.69 -9.40
C VAL A 151 1.15 1.84 -8.48
N PHE A 152 2.31 2.35 -8.04
CA PHE A 152 3.27 1.66 -7.17
C PHE A 152 3.40 2.33 -5.79
N ASP A 153 2.36 3.04 -5.34
CA ASP A 153 2.29 3.62 -4.00
C ASP A 153 2.55 2.58 -2.91
N ASP A 154 1.97 1.39 -3.08
CA ASP A 154 1.98 0.36 -2.05
C ASP A 154 3.30 -0.43 -1.97
N LEU A 155 4.31 -0.17 -2.82
CA LEU A 155 5.60 -0.87 -2.78
C LEU A 155 6.53 -0.37 -1.66
N TYR A 156 6.30 0.83 -1.14
CA TYR A 156 7.17 1.44 -0.13
C TYR A 156 6.38 2.35 0.80
N ASP A 157 6.50 2.12 2.10
CA ASP A 157 5.93 2.99 3.12
C ASP A 157 6.91 4.14 3.40
N GLY A 158 6.60 5.33 2.89
CA GLY A 158 7.39 6.54 3.13
C GLY A 158 7.31 7.10 4.55
N ASP A 159 6.29 6.73 5.33
CA ASP A 159 6.15 7.12 6.73
C ASP A 159 7.02 6.24 7.64
N ALA A 160 7.06 4.94 7.38
CA ALA A 160 7.89 3.96 8.10
C ALA A 160 9.33 3.86 7.54
N ASP A 161 9.58 4.40 6.35
CA ASP A 161 10.84 4.32 5.61
C ASP A 161 11.29 2.87 5.36
N GLU A 162 10.35 2.05 4.85
CA GLU A 162 10.59 0.63 4.58
C GLU A 162 9.83 0.11 3.34
N HIS A 163 10.36 -0.96 2.76
CA HIS A 163 9.64 -1.74 1.75
C HIS A 163 8.48 -2.47 2.41
N THR A 164 7.33 -2.48 1.76
CA THR A 164 6.14 -3.22 2.19
C THR A 164 6.16 -4.69 1.72
N VAL A 165 6.89 -4.95 0.63
CA VAL A 165 7.16 -6.30 0.13
C VAL A 165 8.19 -6.98 1.04
N GLU A 166 7.92 -8.23 1.41
CA GLU A 166 8.87 -9.08 2.13
C GLU A 166 9.59 -10.06 1.19
N ILE A 167 10.79 -10.49 1.58
CA ILE A 167 11.52 -11.53 0.84
C ILE A 167 10.70 -12.84 0.82
N GLY A 168 10.46 -13.36 -0.38
CA GLY A 168 9.65 -14.55 -0.61
C GLY A 168 8.21 -14.27 -1.07
N ASP A 169 7.75 -13.03 -0.97
CA ASP A 169 6.46 -12.58 -1.51
C ASP A 169 6.37 -12.85 -3.01
N GLU A 170 5.14 -13.06 -3.49
CA GLU A 170 4.88 -13.41 -4.87
C GLU A 170 4.46 -12.18 -5.68
N LEU A 171 5.04 -12.04 -6.87
CA LEU A 171 4.58 -11.15 -7.92
C LEU A 171 4.05 -12.01 -9.06
N LEU A 172 2.83 -11.76 -9.49
CA LEU A 172 2.21 -12.38 -10.64
C LEU A 172 2.19 -11.38 -11.81
N VAL A 173 2.63 -11.81 -12.99
CA VAL A 173 2.60 -11.01 -14.22
C VAL A 173 1.89 -11.76 -15.33
N ARG A 174 0.90 -11.11 -15.95
CA ARG A 174 0.27 -11.54 -17.20
C ARG A 174 0.86 -10.77 -18.37
N THR A 175 0.98 -11.45 -19.50
CA THR A 175 1.50 -10.88 -20.75
C THR A 175 0.52 -11.12 -21.89
N VAL A 176 0.74 -10.46 -23.02
CA VAL A 176 -0.08 -10.66 -24.23
C VAL A 176 -0.10 -12.14 -24.65
N THR A 177 1.03 -12.84 -24.50
CA THR A 177 1.20 -14.26 -24.91
C THR A 177 0.80 -15.24 -23.81
N SER A 178 0.81 -14.85 -22.53
CA SER A 178 0.43 -15.75 -21.43
C SER A 178 -1.07 -16.05 -21.39
N GLY A 179 -1.88 -15.20 -22.04
CA GLY A 179 -3.34 -15.34 -21.99
C GLY A 179 -3.81 -15.26 -20.55
N ASP A 180 -4.44 -16.32 -20.06
CA ASP A 180 -4.95 -16.39 -18.68
C ASP A 180 -3.95 -16.94 -17.66
N GLN A 181 -2.78 -17.40 -18.11
CA GLN A 181 -1.72 -17.87 -17.23
C GLN A 181 -0.93 -16.70 -16.67
N TRP A 182 -0.47 -16.86 -15.43
CA TRP A 182 0.39 -15.89 -14.76
C TRP A 182 1.83 -16.42 -14.69
N LEU A 183 2.80 -15.56 -14.99
CA LEU A 183 4.19 -15.77 -14.63
C LEU A 183 4.33 -15.41 -13.15
N SER A 184 4.69 -16.37 -12.31
CA SER A 184 4.98 -16.15 -10.89
C SER A 184 6.47 -15.82 -10.70
N TYR A 185 6.75 -14.82 -9.87
CA TYR A 185 8.08 -14.43 -9.42
C TYR A 185 8.09 -14.33 -7.90
N ARG A 186 9.25 -14.54 -7.27
CA ARG A 186 9.44 -14.40 -5.82
C ARG A 186 10.42 -13.29 -5.48
N ALA A 187 10.11 -12.45 -4.50
CA ALA A 187 11.01 -11.40 -4.04
C ALA A 187 12.31 -11.99 -3.47
N THR A 188 13.46 -11.49 -3.91
CA THR A 188 14.80 -11.98 -3.52
C THR A 188 15.66 -10.94 -2.83
N ASP A 189 15.45 -9.67 -3.14
CA ASP A 189 16.24 -8.55 -2.62
C ASP A 189 15.45 -7.24 -2.68
N LEU A 190 15.79 -6.32 -1.77
CA LEU A 190 15.14 -5.03 -1.59
C LEU A 190 16.22 -3.96 -1.52
N HIS A 191 16.07 -2.89 -2.29
CA HIS A 191 17.05 -1.82 -2.37
C HIS A 191 16.36 -0.45 -2.35
N THR A 192 17.03 0.52 -1.73
CA THR A 192 16.60 1.93 -1.70
C THR A 192 17.73 2.85 -2.19
N PRO A 193 18.13 2.78 -3.48
CA PRO A 193 19.23 3.58 -3.99
C PRO A 193 18.82 5.05 -4.22
N GLN A 194 19.80 5.95 -4.08
CA GLN A 194 19.68 7.30 -4.63
C GLN A 194 19.52 7.24 -6.16
N LYS A 195 18.69 8.13 -6.72
CA LYS A 195 18.39 8.17 -8.16
C LYS A 195 19.64 8.33 -9.01
N GLU A 196 20.60 9.12 -8.55
CA GLU A 196 21.83 9.43 -9.27
C GLU A 196 22.78 8.23 -9.39
N VAL A 197 22.64 7.23 -8.52
CA VAL A 197 23.52 6.04 -8.46
C VAL A 197 22.84 4.76 -8.96
N LEU A 198 21.50 4.77 -9.09
CA LEU A 198 20.74 3.60 -9.52
C LEU A 198 21.30 3.04 -10.84
N ALA A 199 21.47 3.89 -11.86
CA ALA A 199 21.91 3.46 -13.19
C ALA A 199 23.30 2.79 -13.25
N GLN A 200 24.14 2.98 -12.23
CA GLN A 200 25.49 2.40 -12.13
C GLN A 200 25.58 1.26 -11.13
N SER A 201 24.48 0.92 -10.43
CA SER A 201 24.49 -0.11 -9.39
C SER A 201 24.52 -1.51 -9.99
N THR A 202 25.72 -2.09 -10.08
CA THR A 202 25.88 -3.50 -10.50
C THR A 202 25.25 -4.50 -9.54
N GLU A 203 24.99 -4.10 -8.29
CA GLU A 203 24.27 -4.92 -7.32
C GLU A 203 22.80 -5.11 -7.73
N ILE A 204 22.17 -4.06 -8.26
CA ILE A 204 20.76 -4.09 -8.68
C ILE A 204 20.61 -4.67 -10.08
N TRP A 205 21.41 -4.16 -11.02
CA TRP A 205 21.30 -4.49 -12.45
C TRP A 205 22.07 -5.74 -12.87
N GLY A 206 22.98 -6.24 -12.03
CA GLY A 206 23.97 -7.24 -12.44
C GLY A 206 25.07 -6.65 -13.32
N SER A 207 26.01 -7.51 -13.72
CA SER A 207 27.10 -7.19 -14.66
C SER A 207 27.07 -8.01 -15.94
N GLU A 208 26.21 -9.02 -16.00
CA GLU A 208 26.00 -9.97 -17.09
C GLU A 208 24.50 -10.24 -17.21
N PRO A 209 24.02 -10.84 -18.31
CA PRO A 209 22.62 -11.19 -18.44
C PRO A 209 22.13 -12.04 -17.28
N THR A 210 20.97 -11.69 -16.73
CA THR A 210 20.37 -12.38 -15.57
C THR A 210 18.98 -12.92 -15.92
N PRO A 211 18.88 -14.00 -16.73
CA PRO A 211 17.61 -14.65 -17.05
C PRO A 211 16.79 -14.99 -15.81
N GLY A 212 15.48 -14.80 -15.86
CA GLY A 212 14.56 -15.08 -14.76
C GLY A 212 14.45 -13.96 -13.72
N ARG A 213 15.35 -12.96 -13.74
CA ARG A 213 15.26 -11.81 -12.83
C ARG A 213 14.29 -10.76 -13.36
N LEU A 214 13.53 -10.17 -12.44
CA LEU A 214 12.67 -9.02 -12.69
C LEU A 214 12.92 -7.95 -11.63
N LEU A 215 12.86 -6.66 -12.01
CA LEU A 215 12.87 -5.53 -11.10
C LEU A 215 11.55 -4.77 -11.18
N THR A 216 10.97 -4.44 -10.03
CA THR A 216 9.99 -3.35 -9.93
C THR A 216 10.70 -2.11 -9.39
N ILE A 217 10.51 -0.96 -10.05
CA ILE A 217 11.15 0.30 -9.68
C ILE A 217 10.08 1.38 -9.51
N SER A 218 10.06 2.01 -8.33
CA SER A 218 9.20 3.15 -8.03
C SER A 218 9.99 4.26 -7.31
N CYS A 219 9.38 5.43 -7.13
CA CYS A 219 9.99 6.52 -6.38
C CYS A 219 9.70 6.37 -4.88
N VAL A 220 10.66 6.66 -4.00
CA VAL A 220 10.34 6.91 -2.59
C VAL A 220 9.82 8.33 -2.45
N GLN A 221 8.57 8.49 -1.99
CA GLN A 221 8.00 9.81 -1.76
C GLN A 221 8.43 10.35 -0.39
N PRO A 222 9.00 11.55 -0.32
CA PRO A 222 9.39 12.14 0.95
C PRO A 222 8.15 12.55 1.77
N LEU A 223 8.28 12.53 3.10
CA LEU A 223 7.26 13.01 4.05
C LEU A 223 6.75 14.43 3.73
N ASN A 224 7.63 15.28 3.20
CA ASN A 224 7.24 16.57 2.67
C ASN A 224 6.83 16.42 1.20
N PRO A 225 5.54 16.51 0.84
CA PRO A 225 5.07 16.29 -0.54
C PRO A 225 5.56 17.35 -1.55
N PHE A 226 6.19 18.43 -1.07
CA PHE A 226 6.81 19.45 -1.92
C PHE A 226 8.32 19.24 -2.12
N ALA A 227 8.93 18.29 -1.41
CA ALA A 227 10.33 17.95 -1.61
C ALA A 227 10.48 17.03 -2.82
N PRO A 228 11.61 17.11 -3.56
CA PRO A 228 11.88 16.16 -4.63
C PRO A 228 12.09 14.76 -4.04
N SER A 229 11.55 13.74 -4.70
CA SER A 229 11.93 12.35 -4.46
C SER A 229 13.35 12.11 -4.98
N LEU A 230 14.27 11.74 -4.09
CA LEU A 230 15.69 11.54 -4.38
C LEU A 230 16.09 10.05 -4.43
N GLU A 231 15.22 9.16 -3.98
CA GLU A 231 15.48 7.72 -3.88
C GLU A 231 14.42 6.94 -4.66
N ASN A 232 14.78 5.72 -5.03
CA ASN A 232 13.84 4.75 -5.60
C ASN A 232 13.65 3.60 -4.62
N ALA A 233 12.48 2.99 -4.63
CA ALA A 233 12.28 1.66 -4.07
C ALA A 233 12.46 0.67 -5.23
N VAL A 234 13.36 -0.29 -5.06
CA VAL A 234 13.60 -1.36 -6.02
C VAL A 234 13.43 -2.70 -5.33
N VAL A 235 12.56 -3.54 -5.91
CA VAL A 235 12.42 -4.94 -5.48
C VAL A 235 12.94 -5.82 -6.60
N GLY A 236 13.85 -6.73 -6.26
CA GLY A 236 14.30 -7.81 -7.12
C GLY A 236 13.45 -9.05 -6.94
N TRP A 237 13.07 -9.66 -8.07
CA TRP A 237 12.22 -10.83 -8.13
C TRP A 237 12.87 -11.91 -9.01
N GLU A 238 12.60 -13.18 -8.70
CA GLU A 238 13.11 -14.34 -9.44
C GLU A 238 11.94 -15.20 -9.95
N TYR A 239 11.98 -15.58 -11.22
CA TYR A 239 10.95 -16.39 -11.86
C TYR A 239 10.79 -17.76 -11.19
N ALA A 240 9.57 -18.07 -10.76
CA ALA A 240 9.23 -19.28 -10.02
C ALA A 240 8.40 -20.28 -10.84
N GLY A 241 7.84 -19.87 -11.98
CA GLY A 241 7.10 -20.73 -12.90
C GLY A 241 5.80 -20.10 -13.39
N LEU A 242 4.97 -20.92 -14.02
CA LEU A 242 3.62 -20.52 -14.40
C LEU A 242 2.63 -20.94 -13.32
N VAL A 243 1.60 -20.14 -13.13
CA VAL A 243 0.50 -20.44 -12.22
C VAL A 243 -0.84 -20.11 -12.85
N ASP A 244 -1.84 -20.92 -12.49
CA ASP A 244 -3.24 -20.63 -12.75
C ASP A 244 -3.81 -19.99 -11.48
N VAL A 245 -4.41 -18.83 -11.63
CA VAL A 245 -5.11 -18.12 -10.55
C VAL A 245 -6.59 -18.33 -10.79
N ALA A 246 -7.28 -19.02 -9.88
CA ALA A 246 -8.71 -19.22 -10.00
C ALA A 246 -9.44 -17.87 -9.91
N ALA A 247 -10.39 -17.65 -10.84
CA ALA A 247 -11.22 -16.45 -10.91
C ALA A 247 -12.41 -16.50 -9.94
#